data_AF-A0A1G7Y091-F1
#
_entry.id   AF-A0A1G7Y091-F1
#
_cell.length_a   1.000
_cell.length_b   1.000
_cell.length_c   1.000
_cell.angle_alpha   90.00
_cell.angle_beta   90.00
_cell.angle_gamma   90.00
#
_symmetry.space_group_name_H-M   'P 1'
#
loop_
_entity.id
_entity.type
_entity.pdbx_description
1 polymer ?
#
loop_
_entity_poly.entity_id
_entity_poly.type
_entity_poly.pdbx_seq_one_letter_code
_entity_poly.pdbx_strand_id
1 'polypeptide(L)'
;MMMKLLCIIESNWLISMRNLHRLGYNEGVGLTLEESLRLTVAALMQVTGDSQRSVAAVLGLTQTQVSRRQSGAVSWSLRDVDVLAEHYGIGALDLLAGPTRACEALHAGRRRSVRAETKGASR
;
A
#
# COMPACT_ATOMS: atom_id res chain seq x y z
N MET A 1 6.75 -17.80 -22.39
CA MET A 1 6.46 -16.35 -22.55
C MET A 1 5.73 -15.84 -21.30
N MET A 2 6.37 -15.95 -20.13
CA MET A 2 5.77 -15.54 -18.83
C MET A 2 6.82 -14.96 -17.86
N MET A 3 8.05 -14.75 -18.35
CA MET A 3 9.21 -14.27 -17.56
C MET A 3 9.77 -12.94 -18.06
N LYS A 4 9.14 -12.28 -19.05
CA LYS A 4 9.63 -11.01 -19.63
C LYS A 4 8.92 -9.77 -19.12
N LEU A 5 7.86 -9.91 -18.31
CA LEU A 5 7.24 -8.79 -17.60
C LEU A 5 7.79 -8.58 -16.18
N LEU A 6 8.81 -9.35 -15.80
CA LEU A 6 9.50 -9.26 -14.52
C LEU A 6 10.67 -8.24 -14.52
N CYS A 7 11.02 -7.66 -15.68
CA CYS A 7 12.33 -7.02 -15.86
C CYS A 7 12.42 -5.51 -15.57
N ILE A 8 11.34 -4.80 -15.20
CA ILE A 8 11.39 -3.32 -15.08
C ILE A 8 11.08 -2.80 -13.65
N ILE A 9 10.60 -3.63 -12.71
CA ILE A 9 10.23 -3.16 -11.34
C ILE A 9 10.87 -4.02 -10.21
N GLU A 10 11.78 -4.94 -10.53
CA GLU A 10 12.16 -6.02 -9.60
C GLU A 10 13.48 -5.90 -8.85
N SER A 11 14.30 -4.87 -9.03
CA SER A 11 15.61 -4.86 -8.35
C SER A 11 15.55 -4.40 -6.89
N ASN A 12 14.59 -3.56 -6.50
CA ASN A 12 14.48 -3.07 -5.11
C ASN A 12 13.47 -3.88 -4.28
N TRP A 13 12.49 -4.49 -4.93
CA TRP A 13 11.44 -5.30 -4.30
C TRP A 13 11.96 -6.65 -3.80
N LEU A 14 12.81 -7.33 -4.57
CA LEU A 14 13.44 -8.59 -4.14
C LEU A 14 14.50 -8.40 -3.05
N ILE A 15 15.13 -7.23 -2.94
CA ILE A 15 16.04 -6.89 -1.82
C ILE A 15 15.23 -6.63 -0.55
N SER A 16 14.11 -5.91 -0.65
CA SER A 16 13.18 -5.69 0.48
C SER A 16 12.52 -7.00 0.94
N MET A 17 12.19 -7.90 0.01
CA MET A 17 11.59 -9.21 0.31
C MET A 17 12.62 -10.25 0.77
N ARG A 18 13.89 -10.16 0.35
CA ARG A 18 15.01 -10.95 0.91
C ARG A 18 15.46 -10.45 2.29
N ASN A 19 15.28 -9.17 2.61
CA ASN A 19 15.50 -8.66 3.96
C ASN A 19 14.46 -9.21 4.95
N LEU A 20 13.24 -9.53 4.48
CA LEU A 20 12.22 -10.21 5.30
C LEU A 20 12.66 -11.59 5.81
N HIS A 21 13.53 -12.29 5.08
CA HIS A 21 14.08 -13.60 5.49
C HIS A 21 15.46 -13.51 6.17
N ARG A 22 16.06 -12.32 6.23
CA ARG A 22 17.37 -12.04 6.85
C ARG A 22 17.25 -10.90 7.87
N LEU A 23 16.17 -10.88 8.64
CA LEU A 23 16.15 -10.24 9.94
C LEU A 23 15.81 -11.34 10.92
N GLY A 24 16.89 -11.92 11.47
CA GLY A 24 16.79 -12.79 12.63
C GLY A 24 15.91 -12.08 13.65
N TYR A 25 14.83 -12.78 13.99
CA TYR A 25 13.96 -12.47 15.10
C TYR A 25 14.82 -12.09 16.31
N ASN A 26 14.78 -10.81 16.69
CA ASN A 26 14.96 -10.46 18.08
C ASN A 26 13.64 -10.86 18.75
N GLU A 27 13.68 -11.91 19.56
CA GLU A 27 12.52 -12.64 20.08
C GLU A 27 11.70 -11.80 21.10
N GLY A 28 11.16 -10.66 20.66
CA GLY A 28 10.39 -9.75 21.51
C GLY A 28 9.89 -8.43 20.90
N VAL A 29 10.20 -8.06 19.65
CA VAL A 29 9.72 -6.78 19.08
C VAL A 29 8.93 -7.04 17.80
N GLY A 30 7.61 -6.77 17.84
CA GLY A 30 6.74 -6.83 16.67
C GLY A 30 7.14 -5.83 15.58
N LEU A 31 6.53 -5.95 14.39
CA LEU A 31 6.74 -5.03 13.27
C LEU A 31 6.63 -3.56 13.72
N THR A 32 7.56 -2.71 13.28
CA THR A 32 7.43 -1.27 13.52
C THR A 32 6.25 -0.72 12.71
N LEU A 33 5.68 0.40 13.16
CA LEU A 33 4.54 1.02 12.47
C LEU A 33 4.90 1.43 11.03
N GLU A 34 6.12 1.93 10.80
CA GLU A 34 6.56 2.29 9.45
C GLU A 34 6.73 1.07 8.54
N GLU A 35 7.23 -0.06 9.06
CA GLU A 35 7.28 -1.32 8.31
C GLU A 35 5.88 -1.81 7.94
N SER A 36 4.96 -1.81 8.92
CA SER A 36 3.55 -2.15 8.69
C SER A 36 2.92 -1.24 7.63
N LEU A 37 3.18 0.07 7.68
CA LEU A 37 2.68 1.01 6.68
C LEU A 37 3.22 0.72 5.28
N ARG A 38 4.51 0.43 5.13
CA ARG A 38 5.10 0.06 3.84
C ARG A 38 4.45 -1.19 3.26
N LEU A 39 4.29 -2.23 4.09
CA LEU A 39 3.60 -3.47 3.70
C LEU A 39 2.14 -3.22 3.32
N THR A 40 1.46 -2.34 4.04
CA THR A 40 0.06 -1.98 3.76
C THR A 40 -0.07 -1.28 2.42
N VAL A 41 0.72 -0.24 2.17
CA VAL A 41 0.69 0.50 0.90
C VAL A 41 1.04 -0.42 -0.27
N ALA A 42 2.02 -1.31 -0.09
CA ALA A 42 2.37 -2.30 -1.09
C ALA A 42 1.21 -3.28 -1.40
N ALA A 43 0.53 -3.78 -0.37
CA ALA A 43 -0.63 -4.66 -0.53
C ALA A 43 -1.79 -3.94 -1.24
N LEU A 44 -2.06 -2.69 -0.88
CA LEU A 44 -3.09 -1.89 -1.54
C LEU A 44 -2.75 -1.65 -3.01
N MET A 45 -1.50 -1.27 -3.32
CA MET A 45 -1.03 -1.13 -4.70
C MET A 45 -1.23 -2.41 -5.51
N GLN A 46 -0.93 -3.57 -4.93
CA GLN A 46 -1.12 -4.87 -5.58
C GLN A 46 -2.61 -5.17 -5.84
N VAL A 47 -3.49 -4.87 -4.89
CA VAL A 47 -4.93 -5.14 -5.00
C VAL A 47 -5.66 -4.14 -5.90
N THR A 48 -5.21 -2.88 -5.96
CA THR A 48 -5.80 -1.86 -6.84
C THR A 48 -5.18 -1.84 -8.24
N GLY A 49 -3.99 -2.43 -8.41
CA GLY A 49 -3.20 -2.27 -9.64
C GLY A 49 -2.47 -0.94 -9.71
N ASP A 50 -2.43 -0.16 -8.61
CA ASP A 50 -1.69 1.08 -8.55
C ASP A 50 -0.18 0.84 -8.68
N SER A 51 0.49 1.77 -9.36
CA SER A 51 1.94 1.81 -9.46
C SER A 51 2.51 2.83 -8.49
N GLN A 52 3.82 2.78 -8.22
CA GLN A 52 4.47 3.85 -7.45
C GLN A 52 4.29 5.23 -8.09
N ARG A 53 4.07 5.28 -9.42
CA ARG A 53 3.82 6.53 -10.15
C ARG A 53 2.40 7.06 -9.88
N SER A 54 1.38 6.21 -9.78
CA SER A 54 0.03 6.67 -9.44
C SER A 54 -0.03 7.17 -8.00
N VAL A 55 0.58 6.43 -7.07
CA VAL A 55 0.74 6.86 -5.67
C VAL A 55 1.51 8.18 -5.57
N ALA A 56 2.58 8.34 -6.36
CA ALA A 56 3.34 9.59 -6.40
C ALA A 56 2.49 10.78 -6.86
N ALA A 57 1.66 10.60 -7.91
CA ALA A 57 0.78 11.65 -8.41
C ALA A 57 -0.23 12.10 -7.34
N VAL A 58 -0.81 11.16 -6.60
CA VAL A 58 -1.75 11.42 -5.48
C VAL A 58 -1.08 12.22 -4.36
N LEU A 59 0.16 11.88 -4.02
CA LEU A 59 0.92 12.53 -2.97
C LEU A 59 1.57 13.87 -3.39
N GLY A 60 1.51 14.24 -4.67
CA GLY A 60 2.29 15.36 -5.20
C GLY A 60 3.80 15.14 -5.14
N LEU A 61 4.24 13.89 -5.21
CA LEU A 61 5.63 13.45 -5.15
C LEU A 61 6.10 12.91 -6.51
N THR A 62 7.40 12.65 -6.61
CA THR A 62 8.00 11.86 -7.70
C THR A 62 7.98 10.37 -7.36
N GLN A 63 7.99 9.52 -8.38
CA GLN A 63 8.08 8.06 -8.20
C GLN A 63 9.35 7.64 -7.43
N THR A 64 10.47 8.33 -7.63
CA THR A 64 11.71 8.11 -6.86
C THR A 64 11.51 8.38 -5.37
N GLN A 65 10.79 9.44 -5.02
CA GLN A 65 10.48 9.77 -3.61
C GLN A 65 9.56 8.73 -2.96
N VAL A 66 8.61 8.16 -3.71
CA VAL A 66 7.79 7.03 -3.24
C VAL A 66 8.62 5.76 -3.10
N SER A 67 9.51 5.48 -4.05
CA SER A 67 10.42 4.32 -3.99
C SER A 67 11.31 4.36 -2.75
N ARG A 68 11.90 5.51 -2.42
CA ARG A 68 12.71 5.70 -1.21
C ARG A 68 11.91 5.50 0.08
N ARG A 69 10.64 5.92 0.11
CA ARG A 69 9.74 5.66 1.24
C ARG A 69 9.38 4.17 1.36
N GLN A 70 9.13 3.52 0.24
CA GLN A 70 8.86 2.07 0.18
C GLN A 70 10.08 1.21 0.54
N SER A 71 11.30 1.72 0.36
CA SER A 71 12.52 1.04 0.82
C SER A 71 12.88 1.36 2.27
N GLY A 72 12.15 2.25 2.95
CA GLY A 72 12.48 2.74 4.29
C GLY A 72 13.68 3.69 4.36
N ALA A 73 14.13 4.23 3.21
CA ALA A 73 15.22 5.20 3.17
C ALA A 73 14.75 6.62 3.56
N VAL A 74 13.44 6.88 3.49
CA VAL A 74 12.79 8.11 3.92
C VAL A 74 11.50 7.71 4.66
N SER A 75 11.20 8.37 5.77
CA SER A 75 9.97 8.11 6.52
C SER A 75 8.72 8.55 5.76
N TRP A 76 7.60 7.92 6.09
CA TRP A 76 6.28 8.40 5.71
C TRP A 76 5.83 9.48 6.70
N SER A 77 5.29 10.59 6.19
CA SER A 77 4.66 11.58 7.07
C SER A 77 3.21 11.20 7.36
N LEU A 78 2.65 11.67 8.48
CA LEU A 78 1.22 11.48 8.76
C LEU A 78 0.32 12.12 7.69
N ARG A 79 0.77 13.22 7.07
CA ARG A 79 0.08 13.80 5.93
C ARG A 79 0.02 12.84 4.74
N ASP A 80 1.10 12.10 4.48
CA ASP A 80 1.09 11.09 3.42
C ASP A 80 0.07 9.97 3.74
N VAL A 81 -0.06 9.59 5.02
CA VAL A 81 -1.04 8.60 5.50
C VAL A 81 -2.47 9.08 5.25
N ASP A 82 -2.78 10.34 5.60
CA ASP A 82 -4.13 10.92 5.38
C ASP A 82 -4.50 10.92 3.89
N VAL A 83 -3.58 11.39 3.04
CA VAL A 83 -3.80 11.47 1.58
C VAL A 83 -3.96 10.07 0.96
N LEU A 84 -3.18 9.08 1.41
CA LEU A 84 -3.33 7.70 0.96
C LEU A 84 -4.65 7.08 1.41
N ALA A 85 -5.07 7.34 2.65
CA ALA A 85 -6.32 6.83 3.18
C ALA A 85 -7.52 7.38 2.38
N GLU A 86 -7.50 8.67 2.06
CA GLU A 86 -8.49 9.31 1.18
C GLU A 86 -8.49 8.69 -0.22
N HIS A 87 -7.32 8.54 -0.85
CA HIS A 87 -7.19 7.93 -2.18
C HIS A 87 -7.77 6.51 -2.25
N TYR A 88 -7.52 5.70 -1.22
CA TYR A 88 -8.05 4.33 -1.15
C TYR A 88 -9.49 4.25 -0.62
N GLY A 89 -10.08 5.36 -0.16
CA GLY A 89 -11.42 5.40 0.42
C GLY A 89 -11.55 4.60 1.71
N ILE A 90 -10.49 4.54 2.53
CA ILE A 90 -10.44 3.85 3.82
C ILE A 90 -10.07 4.83 4.95
N GLY A 91 -10.28 4.45 6.21
CA GLY A 91 -9.83 5.26 7.35
C GLY A 91 -8.31 5.22 7.53
N ALA A 92 -7.69 6.32 7.96
CA ALA A 92 -6.25 6.37 8.24
C ALA A 92 -5.81 5.34 9.30
N LEU A 93 -6.66 5.07 10.30
CA LEU A 93 -6.39 4.01 11.29
C LEU A 93 -6.51 2.61 10.70
N ASP A 94 -7.40 2.38 9.73
CA ASP A 94 -7.46 1.09 9.02
C ASP A 94 -6.21 0.89 8.15
N LEU A 95 -5.66 1.96 7.59
CA LEU A 95 -4.38 1.96 6.87
C LEU A 95 -3.20 1.65 7.82
N LEU A 96 -3.16 2.26 9.00
CA LEU A 96 -2.08 2.04 9.97
C LEU A 96 -2.19 0.70 10.72
N ALA A 97 -3.39 0.11 10.80
CA ALA A 97 -3.62 -1.19 11.42
C ALA A 97 -2.97 -2.37 10.65
N GLY A 98 -2.53 -2.14 9.41
CA GLY A 98 -1.77 -3.11 8.63
C GLY A 98 -2.49 -3.60 7.36
N PRO A 99 -1.82 -4.44 6.56
CA PRO A 99 -2.26 -4.83 5.23
C PRO A 99 -3.62 -5.53 5.21
N THR A 100 -3.84 -6.47 6.13
CA THR A 100 -5.10 -7.22 6.21
C THR A 100 -6.29 -6.30 6.44
N ARG A 101 -6.19 -5.42 7.44
CA ARG A 101 -7.28 -4.51 7.81
C ARG A 101 -7.58 -3.51 6.70
N ALA A 102 -6.55 -2.95 6.07
CA ALA A 102 -6.71 -2.01 4.98
C ALA A 102 -7.40 -2.65 3.75
N CYS A 103 -6.99 -3.87 3.37
CA CYS A 103 -7.62 -4.62 2.28
C CYS A 103 -9.10 -4.96 2.58
N GLU A 104 -9.41 -5.33 3.83
CA GLU A 104 -10.80 -5.56 4.26
C GLU A 104 -11.65 -4.29 4.14
N ALA A 105 -11.13 -3.15 4.60
CA ALA A 105 -11.80 -1.86 4.52
C ALA A 105 -12.04 -1.44 3.06
N LEU A 106 -11.04 -1.61 2.19
CA LEU A 106 -11.14 -1.34 0.75
C LEU A 106 -12.28 -2.14 0.11
N HIS A 107 -12.35 -3.45 0.39
CA HIS A 107 -13.41 -4.31 -0.14
C HIS A 107 -14.79 -3.96 0.43
N ALA A 108 -14.88 -3.58 1.70
CA ALA A 108 -16.14 -3.15 2.31
C ALA A 108 -16.66 -1.85 1.68
N GLY A 109 -15.77 -0.90 1.37
CA GLY A 109 -16.11 0.33 0.64
C GLY A 109 -16.67 0.04 -0.76
N ARG A 110 -15.96 -0.79 -1.55
CA ARG A 110 -16.38 -1.20 -2.90
C ARG A 110 -17.73 -1.93 -2.92
N ARG A 111 -18.00 -2.81 -1.95
CA ARG A 111 -19.31 -3.47 -1.85
C ARG A 111 -20.44 -2.47 -1.58
N ARG A 112 -20.16 -1.41 -0.82
CA ARG A 112 -21.14 -0.38 -0.47
C ARG A 112 -21.48 0.50 -1.67
N SER A 113 -20.50 0.88 -2.49
CA SER A 113 -20.73 1.68 -3.70
C SER A 113 -21.59 0.92 -4.72
N VAL A 114 -21.26 -0.34 -5.00
CA VAL A 114 -22.06 -1.20 -5.92
C VAL A 114 -23.52 -1.33 -5.44
N ARG A 115 -23.74 -1.48 -4.13
CA ARG A 115 -25.11 -1.53 -3.56
C ARG A 115 -25.85 -0.19 -3.68
N ALA A 116 -25.15 0.93 -3.62
CA ALA A 116 -25.77 2.25 -3.77
C ALA A 116 -26.18 2.49 -5.23
N GLU A 117 -25.33 2.14 -6.20
CA GLU A 117 -25.60 2.26 -7.63
C GLU A 117 -26.82 1.43 -8.06
N THR A 118 -26.89 0.17 -7.62
CA THR A 118 -28.03 -0.72 -7.91
C THR A 118 -29.37 -0.21 -7.35
N LYS A 119 -29.36 0.49 -6.20
CA LYS A 119 -30.56 1.14 -5.65
C LYS A 119 -30.96 2.41 -6.41
N GLY A 120 -30.00 3.13 -6.99
CA GLY A 120 -30.25 4.35 -7.78
C GLY A 120 -30.83 4.05 -9.17
N ALA A 121 -30.44 2.93 -9.79
CA ALA A 121 -30.89 2.52 -11.12
C ALA A 121 -32.32 1.94 -11.17
N SER A 122 -32.97 1.75 -10.01
CA SER A 122 -34.33 1.19 -9.91
C SER A 122 -35.41 2.27 -9.67
N ARG A 123 -35.10 3.55 -9.90
CA ARG A 123 -36.02 4.70 -9.83
C ARG A 123 -36.21 5.30 -11.21
#